data_AF-A0AAW8F3S1-F1
#
_entry.id   AF-A0AAW8F3S1-F1
#
_cell.length_a   1.000
_cell.length_b   1.000
_cell.length_c   1.000
_cell.angle_alpha   90.00
_cell.angle_beta   90.00
_cell.angle_gamma   90.00
#
_symmetry.space_group_name_H-M   'P 1'
#
loop_
_entity.id
_entity.type
_entity.pdbx_description
1 polymer ?
#
loop_
_entity_poly.entity_id
_entity_poly.type
_entity_poly.pdbx_seq_one_letter_code
_entity_poly.pdbx_strand_id
1 'polypeptide(L)' 'MSDVAALSTTVSAMWLTVALLAAGFARSRNRSGWFWFLLTMFLGPISAFLLVVWPALPNRAAPETPGPR' A
#
# COMPACT_ATOMS: atom_id res chain seq x y z
N MET A 1 16.28 -30.56 1.25
CA MET A 1 15.11 -30.21 0.40
C MET A 1 14.00 -29.56 1.23
N SER A 2 13.70 -30.08 2.43
CA SER A 2 12.74 -29.48 3.40
C SER A 2 13.04 -28.02 3.75
N ASP A 3 14.30 -27.64 3.93
CA ASP A 3 14.67 -26.28 4.36
C ASP A 3 14.36 -25.22 3.29
N VAL A 4 14.57 -25.56 2.02
CA VAL A 4 14.26 -24.68 0.89
C VAL A 4 12.75 -24.45 0.77
N ALA A 5 11.95 -25.48 1.03
CA ALA A 5 10.49 -25.38 1.03
C ALA A 5 9.98 -24.51 2.20
N ALA A 6 10.58 -24.65 3.39
CA ALA A 6 10.26 -23.82 4.54
C ALA A 6 10.58 -22.34 4.26
N LEU A 7 11.79 -22.04 3.77
CA LEU A 7 12.20 -20.68 3.39
C LEU A 7 11.26 -20.09 2.33
N SER A 8 10.90 -20.86 1.31
CA SER A 8 9.98 -20.41 0.24
C SER A 8 8.60 -20.05 0.79
N THR A 9 8.09 -20.85 1.72
CA THR A 9 6.79 -20.62 2.37
C THR A 9 6.84 -19.37 3.25
N THR A 10 7.89 -19.22 4.06
CA THR A 10 8.08 -18.04 4.92
C THR A 10 8.22 -16.76 4.09
N VAL A 11 9.03 -16.79 3.03
CA VAL A 11 9.21 -15.65 2.13
C VAL A 11 7.89 -15.28 1.44
N SER A 12 7.14 -16.28 0.95
CA SER A 12 5.83 -16.04 0.31
C SER A 12 4.80 -15.45 1.29
N ALA A 13 4.75 -15.96 2.53
CA ALA A 13 3.87 -15.44 3.56
C ALA A 13 4.22 -14.00 3.94
N MET A 14 5.51 -13.71 4.18
CA MET A 14 5.99 -12.36 4.48
C MET A 14 5.71 -11.39 3.33
N TRP A 15 5.89 -11.83 2.08
CA TRP A 15 5.58 -11.03 0.90
C TRP A 15 4.08 -10.69 0.82
N LEU A 16 3.21 -11.68 1.03
CA LEU A 16 1.76 -11.47 1.06
C LEU A 16 1.34 -10.53 2.20
N THR A 17 1.93 -10.68 3.38
CA THR A 17 1.70 -9.79 4.53
C THR A 17 2.09 -8.35 4.21
N VAL A 18 3.26 -8.12 3.59
CA VAL A 18 3.69 -6.78 3.15
C VAL A 18 2.72 -6.19 2.12
N ALA A 19 2.26 -6.99 1.15
CA ALA A 19 1.27 -6.56 0.16
C ALA A 19 -0.06 -6.13 0.80
N LEU A 20 -0.55 -6.89 1.79
CA LEU A 20 -1.75 -6.54 2.56
C LEU A 20 -1.57 -5.25 3.37
N LEU A 21 -0.42 -5.08 4.04
CA LEU A 21 -0.13 -3.87 4.82
C LEU A 21 -0.06 -2.63 3.93
N ALA A 22 0.60 -2.70 2.77
CA ALA A 22 0.66 -1.61 1.81
C ALA A 22 -0.75 -1.26 1.27
N ALA A 23 -1.61 -2.25 1.02
CA ALA A 23 -2.99 -2.03 0.62
C ALA A 23 -3.81 -1.27 1.66
N GLY A 24 -3.67 -1.64 2.94
CA GLY A 24 -4.32 -0.97 4.06
C GLY A 24 -3.83 0.47 4.23
N PHE A 25 -2.51 0.68 4.17
CA PHE A 25 -1.90 2.00 4.27
C PHE A 25 -2.30 2.93 3.11
N ALA A 26 -2.50 2.40 1.91
CA ALA A 26 -2.99 3.19 0.79
C ALA A 26 -4.42 3.71 1.00
N ARG A 27 -5.31 2.92 1.65
CA ARG A 27 -6.70 3.36 1.93
C ARG A 27 -6.75 4.53 2.90
N SER A 28 -5.87 4.58 3.92
CA SER A 28 -5.83 5.71 4.87
C SER A 28 -5.38 7.02 4.21
N ARG A 29 -4.71 6.95 3.05
CA ARG A 29 -4.20 8.08 2.28
C ARG A 29 -5.14 8.50 1.14
N ASN A 30 -6.41 8.09 1.21
CA ASN A 30 -7.44 8.34 0.20
C ASN A 30 -7.07 7.81 -1.20
N ARG A 31 -6.26 6.72 -1.26
CA ARG A 31 -5.85 6.04 -2.49
C ARG A 31 -6.53 4.68 -2.63
N SER A 32 -6.58 4.17 -3.86
CA SER A 32 -7.06 2.81 -4.14
C SER A 32 -6.12 1.77 -3.52
N GLY A 33 -6.52 1.20 -2.38
CA GLY A 33 -5.74 0.13 -1.74
C GLY A 33 -5.60 -1.11 -2.60
N TRP A 34 -6.54 -1.36 -3.53
CA TRP A 34 -6.47 -2.53 -4.38
C TRP A 34 -5.37 -2.40 -5.44
N PHE A 35 -5.21 -1.22 -6.04
CA PHE A 35 -4.11 -0.94 -6.95
C PHE A 35 -2.74 -1.11 -6.26
N TRP A 36 -2.59 -0.58 -5.05
CA TRP A 36 -1.34 -0.66 -4.29
C TRP A 36 -1.04 -2.06 -3.76
N PHE A 37 -2.06 -2.87 -3.46
CA PHE A 37 -1.86 -4.29 -3.19
C PHE A 37 -1.20 -5.00 -4.38
N LEU A 38 -1.82 -4.89 -5.57
CA LEU A 38 -1.30 -5.55 -6.77
C LEU A 38 0.12 -5.05 -7.05
N LEU A 39 0.33 -3.74 -6.97
CA LEU A 39 1.66 -3.16 -7.16
C LEU A 39 2.69 -3.76 -6.19
N THR A 40 2.33 -3.98 -4.93
CA THR A 40 3.23 -4.61 -3.93
C THR A 40 3.41 -6.10 -4.13
N MET A 41 2.38 -6.79 -4.60
CA MET A 41 2.47 -8.21 -4.90
C MET A 41 3.41 -8.48 -6.08
N PHE A 42 3.45 -7.60 -7.09
CA PHE A 42 4.31 -7.73 -8.28
C PHE A 42 5.68 -7.06 -8.12
N LEU A 43 5.76 -5.87 -7.56
CA LEU A 43 7.00 -5.08 -7.41
C LEU A 43 7.70 -5.33 -6.07
N GLY A 44 7.01 -5.95 -5.12
CA GLY A 44 7.55 -6.23 -3.79
C GLY A 44 7.68 -5.00 -2.91
N PRO A 45 8.67 -4.98 -1.99
CA PRO A 45 8.86 -3.87 -1.06
C PRO A 45 9.16 -2.53 -1.74
N ILE A 46 9.55 -2.53 -3.02
CA ILE A 46 9.77 -1.31 -3.81
C ILE A 46 8.47 -0.51 -3.96
N SER A 47 7.31 -1.15 -4.15
CA SER A 47 6.05 -0.40 -4.20
C SER A 47 5.70 0.20 -2.83
N ALA A 48 6.02 -0.48 -1.72
CA ALA A 48 5.75 0.02 -0.39
C ALA A 48 6.58 1.28 -0.13
N PHE A 49 7.83 1.30 -0.58
CA PHE A 49 8.66 2.50 -0.57
C PHE A 49 8.04 3.64 -1.40
N LEU A 50 7.61 3.36 -2.64
CA LEU A 50 6.92 4.35 -3.46
C LEU A 50 5.65 4.88 -2.79
N LEU A 51 4.89 4.02 -2.12
CA LEU A 51 3.67 4.39 -1.42
C LEU A 51 3.94 5.35 -0.24
N VAL A 52 5.03 5.15 0.49
CA VAL A 52 5.43 6.00 1.62
C VAL A 52 5.89 7.37 1.14
N VAL A 53 6.69 7.42 0.08
CA VAL A 53 7.22 8.68 -0.48
C VAL A 53 6.13 9.49 -1.19
N TRP A 54 5.09 8.83 -1.72
CA TRP A 54 4.05 9.55 -2.46
C TRP A 54 3.12 10.37 -1.54
N PRO A 55 2.86 11.65 -1.86
CA PRO A 55 1.88 12.46 -1.13
C PRO A 55 0.46 11.87 -1.19
N ALA A 56 -0.27 11.98 -0.08
CA ALA A 56 -1.69 11.64 -0.02
C ALA A 56 -2.47 12.51 -1.04
N LEU A 57 -3.53 11.95 -1.65
CA LEU A 57 -4.39 12.80 -2.48
C LEU A 57 -5.12 13.81 -1.56
N PRO A 58 -5.30 15.07 -2.01
CA PRO A 58 -6.12 16.03 -1.30
C PRO A 58 -7.51 15.44 -1.03
N ASN A 59 -7.99 15.62 0.19
CA ASN A 59 -9.35 15.22 0.54
C ASN A 59 -10.32 16.10 -0.26
N ARG A 60 -11.15 15.48 -1.09
CA ARG A 60 -12.15 16.17 -1.93
C ARG A 60 -13.25 16.85 -1.09
N ALA A 61 -13.30 16.60 0.21
CA ALA A 61 -14.26 17.17 1.15
C ALA A 61 -13.80 18.50 1.78
N ALA A 62 -12.94 19.29 1.13
CA ALA A 62 -12.78 20.70 1.52
C ALA A 62 -13.88 21.50 0.82
N PRO A 63 -15.04 21.78 1.46
CA PRO A 63 -15.89 22.83 0.96
C PRO A 63 -15.05 24.11 1.02
N GLU A 64 -14.83 24.73 -0.13
CA GLU A 64 -14.52 26.15 -0.20
C GLU A 64 -15.51 26.85 0.71
N THR A 65 -15.07 27.25 1.91
CA THR A 65 -15.90 28.03 2.82
C THR A 65 -16.03 29.37 2.11
N PRO A 66 -17.22 29.77 1.60
CA PRO A 66 -17.36 31.08 1.01
C PRO A 66 -17.07 32.08 2.13
N GLY A 67 -15.99 32.85 1.97
CA GLY A 67 -15.55 33.81 2.97
C GLY A 67 -16.69 34.76 3.35
N PRO A 68 -16.74 35.21 4.62
CA PRO A 68 -17.76 36.15 5.04
C PRO A 68 -17.65 37.42 4.19
N ARG A 69 -18.75 37.73 3.50
CA ARG A 69 -18.93 38.95 2.70
C ARG A 69 -18.84 40.19 3.57
#